data_AF-A0A8X6L1Z6-F1
#
_entry.id   AF-A0A8X6L1Z6-F1
#
_cell.length_a   1.000
_cell.length_b   1.000
_cell.length_c   1.000
_cell.angle_alpha   90.00
_cell.angle_beta   90.00
_cell.angle_gamma   90.00
#
_symmetry.space_group_name_H-M   'P 1'
#
loop_
_entity.id
_entity.type
_entity.pdbx_description
1 polymer ?
#
loop_
_entity_poly.entity_id
_entity_poly.type
_entity_poly.pdbx_seq_one_letter_code
_entity_poly.pdbx_strand_id
1 'polypeptide(L)'
;GVACRKPEWYLTQILTWISDHSLFLEQTVEPILQKEKLSRFSARAQIMRGLVHLTITRLKSDLPKLLDDDKLLSHTIDEILLFSQELQHQGYPPSYPNLMQILSSEPCFMRWKSLEHQSALEKMDKFLNLDTAWKSRYQEESDIDDMHVPESAELFITLLLTMTERYCNVTDKDCQVFFLELQLELLDDFRLRLHQLSQCQMQETIQENYCGIMNAIHYITSVLEEWNNLPFFLHLYSYKKRKSACESLLKDSEKHLSSIKKKESRSSINIEELLEVSVFDEVIGFYQHMQNDLLQTMCDRVMLDIKAKSRPFRKEKWFCMPVLEDKKLMEISLSAYPMLEVINSSLHSLQELLAKPLFTKMWQQIAVELNIYIFEEVILQNSFSEGGAAQFHFDMTRNLFPIFGIYTTKPENHFKLIRDSCVLLNLSSAPAMLLRETLKHQEGFDSKSSALEELGVYSLSPSQALIILSQRNHTSL
;
A
#
# COMPACT_ATOMS: atom_id res chain seq x y z
N GLY A 1 -43.43 -21.78 13.01
CA GLY A 1 -43.57 -20.74 11.97
C GLY A 1 -42.93 -19.44 12.41
N VAL A 2 -43.45 -18.80 13.46
CA VAL A 2 -43.04 -17.45 13.90
C VAL A 2 -41.64 -17.40 14.53
N ALA A 3 -41.25 -18.39 15.33
CA ALA A 3 -39.96 -18.40 16.05
C ALA A 3 -38.72 -18.51 15.12
N CYS A 4 -38.86 -19.16 13.95
CA CYS A 4 -37.77 -19.25 12.97
C CYS A 4 -37.44 -17.88 12.34
N ARG A 5 -38.39 -16.95 12.33
CA ARG A 5 -38.21 -15.60 11.76
C ARG A 5 -37.66 -14.58 12.76
N LYS A 6 -37.52 -14.96 14.03
CA LYS A 6 -37.11 -14.10 15.14
C LYS A 6 -36.16 -14.84 16.07
N PRO A 7 -34.93 -15.16 15.61
CA PRO A 7 -33.94 -15.87 16.42
C PRO A 7 -33.65 -15.18 17.76
N GLU A 8 -33.68 -13.84 17.77
CA GLU A 8 -33.44 -13.01 18.93
C GLU A 8 -34.36 -13.35 20.12
N TRP A 9 -35.60 -13.81 19.87
CA TRP A 9 -36.55 -14.11 20.93
C TRP A 9 -36.14 -15.31 21.77
N TYR A 10 -35.80 -16.43 21.12
CA TYR A 10 -35.44 -17.63 21.88
C TYR A 10 -34.01 -17.54 22.45
N LEU A 11 -33.11 -16.83 21.77
CA LEU A 11 -31.75 -16.59 22.25
C LEU A 11 -31.76 -15.72 23.51
N THR A 12 -32.48 -14.59 23.47
CA THR A 12 -32.63 -13.70 24.64
C THR A 12 -33.29 -14.43 25.80
N GLN A 13 -34.35 -15.22 25.53
CA GLN A 13 -35.05 -15.96 26.59
C GLN A 13 -34.13 -16.93 27.34
N ILE A 14 -33.19 -17.56 26.62
CA ILE A 14 -32.23 -18.50 27.21
C ILE A 14 -31.22 -17.76 28.08
N LEU A 15 -30.70 -16.62 27.63
CA LEU A 15 -29.82 -15.77 28.44
C LEU A 15 -30.54 -15.29 29.72
N THR A 16 -31.80 -14.87 29.61
CA THR A 16 -32.61 -14.48 30.77
C THR A 16 -32.80 -15.64 31.74
N TRP A 17 -33.14 -16.83 31.26
CA TRP A 17 -33.29 -18.01 32.12
C TRP A 17 -31.99 -18.39 32.82
N ILE A 18 -30.83 -18.28 32.16
CA ILE A 18 -29.54 -18.52 32.80
C ILE A 18 -29.33 -17.52 33.95
N SER A 19 -29.57 -16.24 33.70
CA SER A 19 -29.42 -15.18 34.71
C SER A 19 -30.37 -15.33 35.89
N ASP A 20 -31.66 -15.56 35.64
CA ASP A 20 -32.69 -15.66 36.68
C ASP A 20 -32.46 -16.84 37.64
N HIS A 21 -31.93 -17.95 37.12
CA HIS A 21 -31.70 -19.16 37.93
C HIS A 21 -30.31 -19.20 38.57
N SER A 22 -29.43 -18.25 38.24
CA SER A 22 -28.05 -18.12 38.76
C SER A 22 -27.97 -18.29 40.29
N LEU A 23 -28.69 -17.43 41.02
CA LEU A 23 -28.62 -17.38 42.49
C LEU A 23 -29.15 -18.66 43.13
N PHE A 24 -30.25 -19.21 42.61
CA PHE A 24 -30.81 -20.46 43.11
C PHE A 24 -29.82 -21.62 42.92
N LEU A 25 -29.18 -21.71 41.76
CA LEU A 25 -28.21 -22.76 41.46
C LEU A 25 -26.98 -22.66 42.36
N GLU A 26 -26.45 -21.46 42.55
CA GLU A 26 -25.26 -21.23 43.36
C GLU A 26 -25.50 -21.38 44.86
N GLN A 27 -26.63 -20.87 45.38
CA GLN A 27 -26.89 -20.85 46.83
C GLN A 27 -27.61 -22.09 47.34
N THR A 28 -28.39 -22.77 46.49
CA THR A 28 -29.23 -23.91 46.91
C THR A 28 -28.73 -25.23 46.35
N VAL A 29 -28.47 -25.30 45.03
CA VAL A 29 -28.15 -26.57 44.36
C VAL A 29 -26.68 -26.94 44.52
N GLU A 30 -25.77 -25.98 44.37
CA GLU A 30 -24.32 -26.20 44.48
C GLU A 30 -23.91 -26.78 45.85
N PRO A 31 -24.42 -26.30 47.01
CA PRO A 31 -24.09 -26.88 48.31
C PRO A 31 -24.59 -28.33 48.46
N ILE A 32 -25.74 -28.67 47.86
CA ILE A 32 -26.27 -30.04 47.87
C ILE A 32 -25.34 -30.97 47.07
N LEU A 33 -24.89 -30.53 45.89
CA LEU A 33 -23.92 -31.30 45.09
C LEU A 33 -22.59 -31.50 45.81
N GLN A 34 -22.12 -30.49 46.54
CA GLN A 34 -20.91 -30.59 47.35
C GLN A 34 -21.07 -31.61 48.48
N LYS A 35 -22.23 -31.63 49.16
CA LYS A 35 -22.54 -32.58 50.23
C LYS A 35 -22.57 -34.03 49.71
N GLU A 36 -23.08 -34.25 48.51
CA GLU A 36 -23.15 -35.55 47.84
C GLU A 36 -21.83 -35.97 47.15
N LYS A 37 -20.72 -35.25 47.38
CA LYS A 37 -19.40 -35.49 46.77
C LYS A 37 -19.39 -35.43 45.22
N LEU A 38 -20.32 -34.68 44.63
CA LEU A 38 -20.42 -34.45 43.18
C LEU A 38 -19.77 -33.13 42.73
N SER A 39 -18.82 -32.62 43.51
CA SER A 39 -18.12 -31.33 43.29
C SER A 39 -17.37 -31.21 41.95
N ARG A 40 -17.25 -32.29 41.17
CA ARG A 40 -16.74 -32.26 39.79
C ARG A 40 -17.68 -31.56 38.80
N PHE A 41 -18.94 -31.34 39.16
CA PHE A 41 -19.94 -30.70 38.31
C PHE A 41 -20.44 -29.41 38.96
N SER A 42 -20.36 -28.30 38.22
CA SER A 42 -21.06 -27.06 38.59
C SER A 42 -22.52 -27.15 38.15
N ALA A 43 -23.46 -26.90 39.08
CA ALA A 43 -24.89 -26.86 38.81
C ALA A 43 -25.23 -25.84 37.71
N ARG A 44 -24.65 -24.64 37.82
CA ARG A 44 -24.77 -23.55 36.85
C ARG A 44 -24.34 -24.00 35.46
N ALA A 45 -23.14 -24.56 35.34
CA ALA A 45 -22.60 -24.98 34.05
C ALA A 45 -23.46 -26.07 33.37
N GLN A 46 -24.02 -27.02 34.15
CA GLN A 46 -24.89 -28.06 33.59
C GLN A 46 -26.25 -27.50 33.12
N ILE A 47 -26.87 -26.58 33.86
CA ILE A 47 -28.10 -25.92 33.41
C ILE A 47 -27.84 -25.10 32.15
N MET A 48 -26.78 -24.29 32.11
CA MET A 48 -26.42 -23.52 30.92
C MET A 48 -26.25 -24.46 29.72
N ARG A 49 -25.54 -25.58 29.88
CA ARG A 49 -25.36 -26.59 28.83
C ARG A 49 -26.70 -27.16 28.33
N GLY A 50 -27.62 -27.46 29.24
CA GLY A 50 -28.96 -27.96 28.90
C GLY A 50 -29.78 -26.94 28.11
N LEU A 51 -29.78 -25.68 28.56
CA LEU A 51 -30.50 -24.59 27.89
C LEU A 51 -29.91 -24.29 26.51
N VAL A 52 -28.58 -24.20 26.38
CA VAL A 52 -27.89 -24.02 25.10
C VAL A 52 -28.14 -25.22 24.16
N HIS A 53 -28.28 -26.43 24.69
CA HIS A 53 -28.63 -27.57 23.85
C HIS A 53 -30.02 -27.45 23.20
N LEU A 54 -30.98 -26.79 23.86
CA LEU A 54 -32.30 -26.51 23.28
C LEU A 54 -32.17 -25.57 22.08
N THR A 55 -31.34 -24.53 22.17
CA THR A 55 -31.12 -23.60 21.05
C THR A 55 -30.41 -24.28 19.90
N ILE A 56 -29.39 -25.12 20.17
CA ILE A 56 -28.70 -25.92 19.16
C ILE A 56 -29.70 -26.81 18.40
N THR A 57 -30.56 -27.54 19.13
CA THR A 57 -31.55 -28.44 18.52
C THR A 57 -32.57 -27.67 17.68
N ARG A 58 -33.00 -26.51 18.18
CA ARG A 58 -33.91 -25.60 17.49
C ARG A 58 -33.29 -25.08 16.19
N LEU A 59 -32.08 -24.53 16.25
CA LEU A 59 -31.39 -23.98 15.09
C LEU A 59 -31.16 -25.06 14.02
N LYS A 60 -30.73 -26.27 14.41
CA LYS A 60 -30.59 -27.40 13.48
C LYS A 60 -31.89 -27.74 12.74
N SER A 61 -33.04 -27.65 13.43
CA SER A 61 -34.34 -27.92 12.81
C SER A 61 -34.79 -26.81 11.85
N ASP A 62 -34.37 -25.57 12.12
CA ASP A 62 -34.73 -24.41 11.31
C ASP A 62 -33.71 -24.18 10.17
N LEU A 63 -32.50 -24.75 10.24
CA LEU A 63 -31.38 -24.56 9.32
C LEU A 63 -31.75 -24.72 7.83
N PRO A 64 -32.46 -25.78 7.37
CA PRO A 64 -32.81 -25.90 5.96
C PRO A 64 -33.59 -24.70 5.42
N LYS A 65 -34.47 -24.11 6.24
CA LYS A 65 -35.27 -22.93 5.85
C LYS A 65 -34.46 -21.64 5.90
N LEU A 66 -33.48 -21.56 6.80
CA LEU A 66 -32.57 -20.43 6.88
C LEU A 66 -31.69 -20.35 5.63
N LEU A 67 -31.23 -21.49 5.12
CA LEU A 67 -30.39 -21.55 3.92
C LEU A 67 -31.10 -21.08 2.65
N ASP A 68 -32.44 -21.07 2.63
CA ASP A 68 -33.26 -20.60 1.52
C ASP A 68 -33.52 -19.07 1.55
N ASP A 69 -33.24 -18.38 2.67
CA ASP A 69 -33.52 -16.94 2.85
C ASP A 69 -32.27 -16.22 3.38
N ASP A 70 -31.56 -15.57 2.46
CA ASP A 70 -30.29 -14.87 2.72
C ASP A 70 -30.39 -13.79 3.80
N LYS A 71 -31.51 -13.04 3.81
CA LYS A 71 -31.70 -11.96 4.78
C LYS A 71 -31.92 -12.54 6.17
N LEU A 72 -32.74 -13.58 6.25
CA LEU A 72 -33.02 -14.25 7.51
C LEU A 72 -31.77 -14.97 8.04
N LEU A 73 -30.98 -15.60 7.16
CA LEU A 73 -29.72 -16.23 7.54
C LEU A 73 -28.72 -15.21 8.09
N SER A 74 -28.51 -14.09 7.39
CA SER A 74 -27.63 -13.01 7.83
C SER A 74 -28.03 -12.47 9.22
N HIS A 75 -29.31 -12.12 9.40
CA HIS A 75 -29.85 -11.69 10.70
C HIS A 75 -29.65 -12.76 11.79
N THR A 76 -29.88 -14.03 11.46
CA THR A 76 -29.69 -15.13 12.41
C THR A 76 -28.23 -15.30 12.84
N ILE A 77 -27.29 -15.11 11.91
CA ILE A 77 -25.85 -15.17 12.20
C ILE A 77 -25.46 -14.05 13.16
N ASP A 78 -25.89 -12.81 12.90
CA ASP A 78 -25.60 -11.67 13.77
C ASP A 78 -26.11 -11.91 15.21
N GLU A 79 -27.35 -12.39 15.34
CA GLU A 79 -27.94 -12.72 16.64
C GLU A 79 -27.21 -13.88 17.35
N ILE A 80 -26.72 -14.87 16.62
CA ILE A 80 -25.92 -15.97 17.20
C ILE A 80 -24.54 -15.49 17.66
N LEU A 81 -23.90 -14.59 16.91
CA LEU A 81 -22.61 -14.00 17.30
C LEU A 81 -22.77 -13.21 18.61
N LEU A 82 -23.80 -12.35 18.69
CA LEU A 82 -24.13 -11.59 19.90
C LEU A 82 -24.46 -12.51 21.09
N PHE A 83 -25.31 -13.52 20.87
CA PHE A 83 -25.65 -14.50 21.90
C PHE A 83 -24.41 -15.25 22.40
N SER A 84 -23.48 -15.61 21.51
CA SER A 84 -22.27 -16.35 21.88
C SER A 84 -21.32 -15.52 22.75
N GLN A 85 -21.19 -14.21 22.46
CA GLN A 85 -20.40 -13.29 23.30
C GLN A 85 -21.02 -13.15 24.69
N GLU A 86 -22.33 -12.89 24.76
CA GLU A 86 -23.03 -12.71 26.04
C GLU A 86 -23.03 -14.00 26.88
N LEU A 87 -23.17 -15.16 26.23
CA LEU A 87 -23.07 -16.46 26.88
C LEU A 87 -21.68 -16.69 27.50
N GLN A 88 -20.60 -16.25 26.83
CA GLN A 88 -19.25 -16.28 27.40
C GLN A 88 -19.11 -15.34 28.60
N HIS A 89 -19.67 -14.13 28.54
CA HIS A 89 -19.68 -13.19 29.68
C HIS A 89 -20.39 -13.77 30.91
N GLN A 90 -21.43 -14.58 30.72
CA GLN A 90 -22.13 -15.28 31.80
C GLN A 90 -21.38 -16.52 32.34
N GLY A 91 -20.16 -16.77 31.87
CA GLY A 91 -19.25 -17.81 32.36
C GLY A 91 -19.45 -19.17 31.71
N TYR A 92 -20.02 -19.24 30.50
CA TYR A 92 -20.19 -20.52 29.81
C TYR A 92 -18.85 -21.14 29.42
N PRO A 93 -18.58 -22.41 29.78
CA PRO A 93 -17.31 -23.03 29.46
C PRO A 93 -17.08 -23.17 27.95
N PRO A 94 -15.90 -22.76 27.41
CA PRO A 94 -15.61 -22.87 25.98
C PRO A 94 -15.51 -24.32 25.50
N SER A 95 -15.29 -25.27 26.41
CA SER A 95 -15.28 -26.71 26.11
C SER A 95 -16.67 -27.28 25.78
N TYR A 96 -17.75 -26.55 26.08
CA TYR A 96 -19.10 -27.06 25.87
C TYR A 96 -19.63 -26.74 24.46
N PRO A 97 -20.54 -27.57 23.92
CA PRO A 97 -21.16 -27.30 22.63
C PRO A 97 -21.86 -25.94 22.62
N ASN A 98 -21.72 -25.21 21.51
CA ASN A 98 -22.34 -23.90 21.31
C ASN A 98 -22.98 -23.83 19.91
N LEU A 99 -23.71 -22.75 19.63
CA LEU A 99 -24.35 -22.53 18.33
C LEU A 99 -23.33 -22.29 17.21
N MET A 100 -22.13 -21.80 17.53
CA MET A 100 -21.06 -21.57 16.54
C MET A 100 -20.67 -22.86 15.82
N GLN A 101 -20.74 -24.03 16.47
CA GLN A 101 -20.50 -25.32 15.82
C GLN A 101 -21.45 -25.60 14.64
N ILE A 102 -22.65 -25.01 14.63
CA ILE A 102 -23.60 -25.15 13.52
C ILE A 102 -23.21 -24.20 12.38
N LEU A 103 -22.86 -22.95 12.70
CA LEU A 103 -22.43 -21.97 11.71
C LEU A 103 -21.12 -22.37 11.01
N SER A 104 -20.20 -23.00 11.75
CA SER A 104 -18.94 -23.55 11.24
C SER A 104 -19.10 -24.90 10.52
N SER A 105 -20.32 -25.42 10.39
CA SER A 105 -20.58 -26.69 9.70
C SER A 105 -21.16 -26.47 8.30
N GLU A 106 -20.81 -27.36 7.38
CA GLU A 106 -21.40 -27.38 6.04
C GLU A 106 -22.89 -27.80 6.08
N PRO A 107 -23.77 -27.21 5.25
CA PRO A 107 -23.51 -26.20 4.19
C PRO A 107 -23.63 -24.73 4.66
N CYS A 108 -23.91 -24.50 5.94
CA CYS A 108 -24.16 -23.16 6.49
C CYS A 108 -22.94 -22.25 6.35
N PHE A 109 -21.76 -22.81 6.62
CA PHE A 109 -20.51 -22.09 6.58
C PHE A 109 -20.20 -21.49 5.20
N MET A 110 -20.34 -22.28 4.13
CA MET A 110 -20.16 -21.80 2.76
C MET A 110 -21.19 -20.75 2.36
N ARG A 111 -22.45 -20.90 2.80
CA ARG A 111 -23.48 -19.89 2.53
C ARG A 111 -23.18 -18.58 3.25
N TRP A 112 -22.75 -18.65 4.51
CA TRP A 112 -22.32 -17.48 5.26
C TRP A 112 -21.16 -16.76 4.56
N LYS A 113 -20.11 -17.48 4.12
CA LYS A 113 -19.01 -16.88 3.32
C LYS A 113 -19.54 -16.09 2.14
N SER A 114 -20.42 -16.72 1.36
CA SER A 114 -20.96 -16.13 0.14
C SER A 114 -21.75 -14.86 0.42
N LEU A 115 -22.51 -14.82 1.52
CA LEU A 115 -23.27 -13.63 1.91
C LEU A 115 -22.35 -12.49 2.35
N GLU A 116 -21.30 -12.79 3.12
CA GLU A 116 -20.32 -11.79 3.55
C GLU A 116 -19.54 -11.22 2.37
N HIS A 117 -19.08 -12.08 1.47
CA HIS A 117 -18.40 -11.66 0.23
C HIS A 117 -19.30 -10.76 -0.61
N GLN A 118 -20.53 -11.19 -0.90
CA GLN A 118 -21.47 -10.40 -1.70
C GLN A 118 -21.79 -9.05 -1.03
N SER A 119 -22.05 -9.03 0.28
CA SER A 119 -22.32 -7.79 1.01
C SER A 119 -21.13 -6.83 0.97
N ALA A 120 -19.90 -7.36 1.09
CA ALA A 120 -18.69 -6.57 1.00
C ALA A 120 -18.49 -5.99 -0.39
N LEU A 121 -18.70 -6.77 -1.46
CA LEU A 121 -18.63 -6.28 -2.84
C LEU A 121 -19.64 -5.16 -3.11
N GLU A 122 -20.90 -5.33 -2.69
CA GLU A 122 -21.93 -4.30 -2.85
C GLU A 122 -21.58 -3.00 -2.11
N LYS A 123 -20.91 -3.10 -0.95
CA LYS A 123 -20.42 -1.94 -0.20
C LYS A 123 -19.25 -1.27 -0.91
N MET A 124 -18.27 -2.05 -1.41
CA MET A 124 -17.14 -1.51 -2.18
C MET A 124 -17.62 -0.72 -3.41
N ASP A 125 -18.56 -1.27 -4.17
CA ASP A 125 -19.10 -0.60 -5.34
C ASP A 125 -19.80 0.71 -4.96
N LYS A 126 -20.47 0.77 -3.80
CA LYS A 126 -21.04 2.03 -3.28
C LYS A 126 -19.96 3.02 -2.92
N PHE A 127 -18.90 2.60 -2.22
CA PHE A 127 -17.81 3.48 -1.78
C PHE A 127 -17.11 4.16 -2.96
N LEU A 128 -16.85 3.41 -4.03
CA LEU A 128 -16.15 3.90 -5.22
C LEU A 128 -17.02 4.83 -6.09
N ASN A 129 -18.35 4.78 -5.93
CA ASN A 129 -19.31 5.60 -6.69
C ASN A 129 -19.77 6.85 -5.92
N LEU A 130 -19.24 7.12 -4.73
CA LEU A 130 -19.53 8.38 -4.01
C LEU A 130 -18.91 9.57 -4.75
N ASP A 131 -19.61 10.70 -4.76
CA ASP A 131 -19.09 11.95 -5.37
C ASP A 131 -17.81 12.44 -4.67
N THR A 132 -17.62 12.05 -3.42
CA THR A 132 -16.48 12.39 -2.55
C THR A 132 -15.46 11.26 -2.43
N ALA A 133 -15.63 10.14 -3.16
CA ALA A 133 -14.84 8.90 -3.00
C ALA A 133 -13.31 9.12 -3.02
N TRP A 134 -12.84 10.07 -3.81
CA TRP A 134 -11.42 10.34 -4.05
C TRP A 134 -10.89 11.57 -3.31
N LYS A 135 -11.71 12.19 -2.47
CA LYS A 135 -11.35 13.39 -1.69
C LYS A 135 -10.93 12.98 -0.29
N SER A 136 -9.95 13.70 0.27
CA SER A 136 -9.65 13.59 1.70
C SER A 136 -10.78 14.24 2.51
N ARG A 137 -11.15 13.61 3.63
CA ARG A 137 -12.18 14.12 4.54
C ARG A 137 -11.73 15.39 5.29
N TYR A 138 -10.43 15.62 5.41
CA TYR A 138 -9.84 16.66 6.27
C TYR A 138 -9.27 17.88 5.50
N GLN A 139 -9.80 18.18 4.31
CA GLN A 139 -9.31 19.26 3.44
C GLN A 139 -9.24 20.66 4.09
N GLU A 140 -10.00 20.91 5.16
CA GLU A 140 -10.08 22.23 5.80
C GLU A 140 -9.00 22.48 6.88
N GLU A 141 -8.24 21.46 7.28
CA GLU A 141 -7.15 21.56 8.26
C GLU A 141 -5.81 21.23 7.57
N SER A 142 -5.35 22.17 6.73
CA SER A 142 -4.23 22.05 5.79
C SER A 142 -2.88 21.60 6.36
N ASP A 143 -2.72 21.63 7.68
CA ASP A 143 -1.43 21.44 8.34
C ASP A 143 -1.26 20.04 8.96
N ILE A 144 -2.25 19.12 8.80
CA ILE A 144 -2.29 17.86 9.59
C ILE A 144 -2.31 16.58 8.71
N ASP A 145 -2.91 16.57 7.51
CA ASP A 145 -3.04 15.34 6.71
C ASP A 145 -1.95 15.17 5.64
N ASP A 146 -0.75 14.74 6.05
CA ASP A 146 0.35 14.38 5.14
C ASP A 146 0.00 13.17 4.21
N MET A 147 -1.11 12.46 4.44
CA MET A 147 -1.45 11.20 3.77
C MET A 147 -2.53 11.32 2.70
N HIS A 148 -3.28 12.43 2.65
CA HIS A 148 -4.36 12.67 1.67
C HIS A 148 -5.28 11.45 1.50
N VAL A 149 -5.73 10.87 2.62
CA VAL A 149 -6.47 9.59 2.61
C VAL A 149 -7.84 9.76 1.95
N PRO A 150 -8.14 9.04 0.85
CA PRO A 150 -9.45 9.13 0.21
C PRO A 150 -10.54 8.45 1.04
N GLU A 151 -11.76 9.03 1.02
CA GLU A 151 -12.92 8.48 1.73
C GLU A 151 -13.20 7.01 1.35
N SER A 152 -13.08 6.65 0.08
CA SER A 152 -13.29 5.27 -0.38
C SER A 152 -12.35 4.26 0.27
N ALA A 153 -11.08 4.63 0.47
CA ALA A 153 -10.07 3.77 1.10
C ALA A 153 -10.33 3.63 2.61
N GLU A 154 -10.71 4.73 3.27
CA GLU A 154 -11.06 4.71 4.70
C GLU A 154 -12.29 3.83 4.97
N LEU A 155 -13.35 3.96 4.15
CA LEU A 155 -14.55 3.13 4.25
C LEU A 155 -14.25 1.65 4.00
N PHE A 156 -13.37 1.36 3.05
CA PHE A 156 -12.95 -0.01 2.76
C PHE A 156 -12.14 -0.62 3.91
N ILE A 157 -11.16 0.09 4.49
CA ILE A 157 -10.43 -0.37 5.68
C ILE A 157 -11.38 -0.55 6.86
N THR A 158 -12.33 0.36 7.06
CA THR A 158 -13.34 0.24 8.11
C THR A 158 -14.20 -1.01 7.92
N LEU A 159 -14.61 -1.32 6.69
CA LEU A 159 -15.31 -2.55 6.37
C LEU A 159 -14.48 -3.79 6.76
N LEU A 160 -13.20 -3.83 6.42
CA LEU A 160 -12.32 -4.93 6.80
C LEU A 160 -12.14 -5.04 8.32
N LEU A 161 -12.01 -3.93 9.03
CA LEU A 161 -11.94 -3.91 10.50
C LEU A 161 -13.22 -4.47 11.14
N THR A 162 -14.39 -4.02 10.71
CA THR A 162 -15.68 -4.55 11.21
C THR A 162 -15.83 -6.05 10.93
N MET A 163 -15.25 -6.53 9.84
CA MET A 163 -15.19 -7.95 9.55
C MET A 163 -14.24 -8.69 10.51
N THR A 164 -13.04 -8.15 10.76
CA THR A 164 -12.07 -8.67 11.73
C THR A 164 -12.67 -8.79 13.13
N GLU A 165 -13.34 -7.75 13.61
CA GLU A 165 -14.00 -7.72 14.92
C GLU A 165 -15.05 -8.82 15.08
N ARG A 166 -15.74 -9.19 14.00
CA ARG A 166 -16.74 -10.26 14.04
C ARG A 166 -16.09 -11.63 14.16
N TYR A 167 -15.13 -11.96 13.30
CA TYR A 167 -14.57 -13.32 13.30
C TYR A 167 -13.49 -13.53 14.37
N CYS A 168 -12.84 -12.49 14.89
CA CYS A 168 -11.83 -12.65 15.96
C CYS A 168 -12.42 -13.25 17.24
N ASN A 169 -13.72 -13.04 17.47
CA ASN A 169 -14.50 -13.55 18.60
C ASN A 169 -15.01 -14.97 18.39
N VAL A 170 -14.89 -15.54 17.18
CA VAL A 170 -15.32 -16.91 16.90
C VAL A 170 -14.36 -17.90 17.56
N THR A 171 -14.88 -18.87 18.31
CA THR A 171 -14.05 -19.84 19.05
C THR A 171 -13.27 -20.80 18.15
N ASP A 172 -13.80 -21.09 16.96
CA ASP A 172 -13.21 -22.03 16.01
C ASP A 172 -12.12 -21.38 15.15
N LYS A 173 -10.89 -21.87 15.26
CA LYS A 173 -9.73 -21.35 14.52
C LYS A 173 -9.79 -21.61 13.03
N ASP A 174 -10.42 -22.69 12.59
CA ASP A 174 -10.56 -22.96 11.16
C ASP A 174 -11.51 -21.94 10.52
N CYS A 175 -12.58 -21.60 11.23
CA CYS A 175 -13.48 -20.51 10.85
C CYS A 175 -12.75 -19.16 10.77
N GLN A 176 -11.90 -18.84 11.76
CA GLN A 176 -11.11 -17.60 11.73
C GLN A 176 -10.16 -17.52 10.52
N VAL A 177 -9.45 -18.61 10.21
CA VAL A 177 -8.53 -18.65 9.05
C VAL A 177 -9.29 -18.43 7.74
N PHE A 178 -10.48 -19.00 7.62
CA PHE A 178 -11.26 -18.89 6.41
C PHE A 178 -11.83 -17.47 6.20
N PHE A 179 -12.20 -16.76 7.27
CA PHE A 179 -12.57 -15.35 7.15
C PHE A 179 -11.37 -14.44 6.86
N LEU A 180 -10.19 -14.80 7.36
CA LEU A 180 -8.94 -14.15 6.95
C LEU A 180 -8.68 -14.36 5.45
N GLU A 181 -8.92 -15.55 4.91
CA GLU A 181 -8.85 -15.80 3.46
C GLU A 181 -9.86 -14.97 2.68
N LEU A 182 -11.09 -14.85 3.16
CA LEU A 182 -12.07 -13.95 2.57
C LEU A 182 -11.60 -12.48 2.60
N GLN A 183 -10.96 -12.02 3.67
CA GLN A 183 -10.39 -10.66 3.71
C GLN A 183 -9.27 -10.45 2.67
N LEU A 184 -8.42 -11.47 2.46
CA LEU A 184 -7.40 -11.43 1.41
C LEU A 184 -8.02 -11.41 0.01
N GLU A 185 -9.09 -12.18 -0.22
CA GLU A 185 -9.88 -12.14 -1.47
C GLU A 185 -10.47 -10.74 -1.70
N LEU A 186 -11.08 -10.13 -0.67
CA LEU A 186 -11.66 -8.78 -0.74
C LEU A 186 -10.61 -7.70 -0.99
N LEU A 187 -9.40 -7.85 -0.44
CA LEU A 187 -8.26 -6.97 -0.72
C LEU A 187 -7.86 -7.03 -2.19
N ASP A 188 -7.84 -8.22 -2.79
CA ASP A 188 -7.54 -8.35 -4.23
C ASP A 188 -8.69 -7.82 -5.10
N ASP A 189 -9.94 -8.10 -4.73
CA ASP A 189 -11.13 -7.57 -5.40
C ASP A 189 -11.16 -6.02 -5.43
N PHE A 190 -10.74 -5.38 -4.35
CA PHE A 190 -10.63 -3.92 -4.30
C PHE A 190 -9.47 -3.43 -5.16
N ARG A 191 -8.30 -4.09 -5.09
CA ARG A 191 -7.12 -3.79 -5.90
C ARG A 191 -7.43 -3.81 -7.41
N LEU A 192 -8.16 -4.84 -7.86
CA LEU A 192 -8.56 -4.98 -9.27
C LEU A 192 -9.49 -3.85 -9.71
N ARG A 193 -10.43 -3.43 -8.86
CA ARG A 193 -11.30 -2.28 -9.14
C ARG A 193 -10.51 -0.97 -9.23
N LEU A 194 -9.59 -0.72 -8.29
CA LEU A 194 -8.69 0.44 -8.34
C LEU A 194 -7.89 0.47 -9.64
N HIS A 195 -7.36 -0.68 -10.06
CA HIS A 195 -6.65 -0.79 -11.33
C HIS A 195 -7.53 -0.44 -12.53
N GLN A 196 -8.73 -1.01 -12.62
CA GLN A 196 -9.67 -0.72 -13.70
C GLN A 196 -10.04 0.77 -13.75
N LEU A 197 -10.32 1.37 -12.59
CA LEU A 197 -10.61 2.81 -12.49
C LEU A 197 -9.42 3.67 -12.91
N SER A 198 -8.21 3.28 -12.50
CA SER A 198 -6.98 4.00 -12.89
C SER A 198 -6.78 4.00 -14.41
N GLN A 199 -7.06 2.88 -15.09
CA GLN A 199 -6.97 2.77 -16.55
C GLN A 199 -8.00 3.67 -17.26
N CYS A 200 -9.23 3.75 -16.74
CA CYS A 200 -10.28 4.60 -17.30
C CYS A 200 -10.01 6.10 -17.13
N GLN A 201 -9.25 6.48 -16.10
CA GLN A 201 -8.93 7.85 -15.75
C GLN A 201 -7.61 8.35 -16.37
N MET A 202 -6.95 7.52 -17.20
CA MET A 202 -5.76 7.93 -17.95
C MET A 202 -6.14 9.01 -18.97
N GLN A 203 -5.89 10.27 -18.62
CA GLN A 203 -6.14 11.43 -19.48
C GLN A 203 -4.90 12.29 -19.66
N GLU A 204 -5.02 13.36 -20.46
CA GLU A 204 -3.92 14.24 -20.80
C GLU A 204 -3.43 15.13 -19.64
N THR A 205 -4.23 15.28 -18.58
CA THR A 205 -3.97 16.19 -17.45
C THR A 205 -3.91 15.42 -16.13
N ILE A 206 -3.23 15.98 -15.14
CA ILE A 206 -3.18 15.43 -13.77
C ILE A 206 -4.60 15.49 -13.20
N GLN A 207 -5.21 14.32 -12.99
CA GLN A 207 -6.56 14.22 -12.44
C GLN A 207 -6.53 13.95 -10.94
N GLU A 208 -7.45 14.60 -10.21
CA GLU A 208 -7.65 14.39 -8.77
C GLU A 208 -7.89 12.91 -8.46
N ASN A 209 -8.77 12.25 -9.21
CA ASN A 209 -9.14 10.86 -8.94
C ASN A 209 -7.96 9.89 -9.14
N TYR A 210 -7.11 10.12 -10.16
CA TYR A 210 -5.94 9.27 -10.38
C TYR A 210 -4.93 9.39 -9.24
N CYS A 211 -4.74 10.61 -8.71
CA CYS A 211 -3.95 10.84 -7.51
C CYS A 211 -4.59 10.21 -6.27
N GLY A 212 -5.91 10.34 -6.13
CA GLY A 212 -6.70 9.69 -5.09
C GLY A 212 -6.53 8.17 -5.09
N ILE A 213 -6.52 7.51 -6.24
CA ILE A 213 -6.26 6.06 -6.34
C ILE A 213 -4.87 5.71 -5.79
N MET A 214 -3.84 6.48 -6.14
CA MET A 214 -2.48 6.24 -5.61
C MET A 214 -2.41 6.46 -4.10
N ASN A 215 -3.09 7.47 -3.57
CA ASN A 215 -3.20 7.71 -2.12
C ASN A 215 -3.95 6.57 -1.42
N ALA A 216 -5.05 6.07 -2.01
CA ALA A 216 -5.79 4.91 -1.49
C ALA A 216 -4.89 3.68 -1.38
N ILE A 217 -4.14 3.38 -2.44
CA ILE A 217 -3.17 2.27 -2.46
C ILE A 217 -2.12 2.44 -1.36
N HIS A 218 -1.56 3.65 -1.23
CA HIS A 218 -0.54 3.94 -0.21
C HIS A 218 -1.07 3.78 1.22
N TYR A 219 -2.26 4.32 1.48
CA TYR A 219 -2.93 4.22 2.76
C TYR A 219 -3.22 2.77 3.13
N ILE A 220 -3.85 2.00 2.23
CA ILE A 220 -4.13 0.57 2.45
C ILE A 220 -2.84 -0.20 2.73
N THR A 221 -1.79 0.04 1.94
CA THR A 221 -0.48 -0.60 2.15
C THR A 221 0.07 -0.31 3.55
N SER A 222 0.02 0.95 3.98
CA SER A 222 0.51 1.37 5.30
C SER A 222 -0.28 0.71 6.44
N VAL A 223 -1.61 0.64 6.31
CA VAL A 223 -2.47 -0.04 7.28
C VAL A 223 -2.18 -1.55 7.34
N LEU A 224 -1.98 -2.20 6.19
CA LEU A 224 -1.64 -3.63 6.15
C LEU A 224 -0.25 -3.92 6.76
N GLU A 225 0.72 -3.04 6.55
CA GLU A 225 2.03 -3.11 7.20
C GLU A 225 1.91 -2.99 8.73
N GLU A 226 0.99 -2.17 9.25
CA GLU A 226 0.68 -2.15 10.68
C GLU A 226 0.00 -3.45 11.14
N TRP A 227 -0.95 -3.97 10.35
CA TRP A 227 -1.67 -5.21 10.67
C TRP A 227 -0.78 -6.44 10.72
N ASN A 228 0.29 -6.47 9.91
CA ASN A 228 1.31 -7.52 9.97
C ASN A 228 1.91 -7.69 11.38
N ASN A 229 1.93 -6.62 12.19
CA ASN A 229 2.50 -6.65 13.53
C ASN A 229 1.47 -7.00 14.63
N LEU A 230 0.19 -7.15 14.28
CA LEU A 230 -0.85 -7.43 15.28
C LEU A 230 -0.80 -8.91 15.72
N PRO A 231 -0.79 -9.19 17.05
CA PRO A 231 -0.70 -10.55 17.57
C PRO A 231 -1.76 -11.51 17.01
N PHE A 232 -2.98 -10.98 16.79
CA PHE A 232 -4.09 -11.76 16.24
C PHE A 232 -3.75 -12.38 14.87
N PHE A 233 -3.28 -11.57 13.92
CA PHE A 233 -2.93 -12.02 12.58
C PHE A 233 -1.70 -12.92 12.58
N LEU A 234 -0.68 -12.61 13.40
CA LEU A 234 0.49 -13.46 13.58
C LEU A 234 0.11 -14.86 14.09
N HIS A 235 -0.79 -14.94 15.07
CA HIS A 235 -1.28 -16.21 15.60
C HIS A 235 -2.06 -17.01 14.55
N LEU A 236 -2.95 -16.35 13.78
CA LEU A 236 -3.69 -17.02 12.71
C LEU A 236 -2.79 -17.52 11.58
N TYR A 237 -1.82 -16.72 11.16
CA TYR A 237 -0.85 -17.13 10.17
C TYR A 237 -0.05 -18.36 10.63
N SER A 238 0.44 -18.34 11.87
CA SER A 238 1.17 -19.48 12.45
C SER A 238 0.31 -20.75 12.49
N TYR A 239 -0.99 -20.61 12.77
CA TYR A 239 -1.93 -21.72 12.82
C TYR A 239 -2.18 -22.28 11.41
N LYS A 240 -2.45 -21.42 10.42
CA LYS A 240 -2.61 -21.80 9.01
C LYS A 240 -1.37 -22.54 8.49
N LYS A 241 -0.17 -22.01 8.71
CA LYS A 241 1.09 -22.62 8.24
C LYS A 241 1.36 -23.98 8.89
N ARG A 242 1.12 -24.11 10.20
CA ARG A 242 1.20 -25.41 10.90
C ARG A 242 0.18 -26.42 10.36
N LYS A 243 -1.06 -25.98 10.11
CA LYS A 243 -2.11 -26.84 9.53
C LYS A 243 -1.72 -27.34 8.15
N SER A 244 -1.30 -26.44 7.24
CA SER A 244 -0.84 -26.83 5.90
C SER A 244 0.37 -27.77 5.93
N ALA A 245 1.30 -27.58 6.87
CA ALA A 245 2.43 -28.50 7.06
C ALA A 245 1.99 -29.89 7.56
N CYS A 246 1.02 -29.96 8.48
CA CYS A 246 0.46 -31.24 8.89
C CYS A 246 -0.28 -31.94 7.74
N GLU A 247 -1.05 -31.20 6.95
CA GLU A 247 -1.78 -31.75 5.80
C GLU A 247 -0.85 -32.24 4.69
N SER A 248 0.27 -31.56 4.44
CA SER A 248 1.27 -32.05 3.47
C SER A 248 1.94 -33.34 3.95
N LEU A 249 2.31 -33.42 5.23
CA LEU A 249 2.87 -34.63 5.84
C LEU A 249 1.88 -35.81 5.78
N LEU A 250 0.58 -35.56 6.00
CA LEU A 250 -0.46 -36.58 5.87
C LEU A 250 -0.59 -37.08 4.43
N LYS A 251 -0.63 -36.18 3.44
CA LYS A 251 -0.67 -36.53 2.01
C LYS A 251 0.57 -37.33 1.56
N ASP A 252 1.74 -37.02 2.11
CA ASP A 252 2.96 -37.78 1.85
C ASP A 252 2.96 -39.14 2.53
N SER A 253 2.37 -39.26 3.73
CA SER A 253 2.19 -40.54 4.42
C SER A 253 1.21 -41.47 3.71
N GLU A 254 0.15 -40.94 3.09
CA GLU A 254 -0.79 -41.71 2.26
C GLU A 254 -0.13 -42.21 0.98
N LYS A 255 0.76 -41.42 0.36
CA LYS A 255 1.61 -41.87 -0.76
C LYS A 255 2.61 -42.94 -0.31
N HIS A 256 3.20 -42.80 0.88
CA HIS A 256 4.16 -43.76 1.44
C HIS A 256 3.54 -45.05 2.00
N LEU A 257 2.23 -45.11 2.25
CA LEU A 257 1.55 -46.38 2.61
C LEU A 257 1.56 -47.39 1.44
N SER A 258 1.79 -46.93 0.21
CA SER A 258 2.04 -47.80 -0.96
C SER A 258 3.49 -48.31 -1.06
N SER A 259 4.40 -47.83 -0.20
CA SER A 259 5.83 -48.17 -0.28
C SER A 259 6.51 -48.05 1.09
N ILE A 260 6.19 -49.00 1.99
CA ILE A 260 6.95 -49.19 3.23
C ILE A 260 8.32 -49.81 2.90
N LYS A 261 9.38 -48.98 2.91
CA LYS A 261 10.73 -49.33 3.36
C LYS A 261 11.64 -48.10 3.45
N LYS A 262 12.08 -47.79 4.68
CA LYS A 262 13.20 -46.89 5.09
C LYS A 262 12.95 -45.40 4.73
N LYS A 263 13.16 -44.41 5.58
CA LYS A 263 14.10 -44.20 6.69
C LYS A 263 13.50 -43.06 7.54
N GLU A 264 13.67 -43.11 8.87
CA GLU A 264 13.36 -41.99 9.74
C GLU A 264 14.34 -40.83 9.47
N SER A 265 13.81 -39.71 8.98
CA SER A 265 14.41 -38.39 9.12
C SER A 265 13.32 -37.46 9.59
N ARG A 266 13.25 -37.26 10.92
CA ARG A 266 12.50 -36.16 11.54
C ARG A 266 13.15 -34.86 11.06
N SER A 267 12.59 -34.23 10.03
CA SER A 267 12.83 -32.81 9.78
C SER A 267 12.07 -32.03 10.83
N SER A 268 12.79 -31.59 11.87
CA SER A 268 12.33 -30.50 12.72
C SER A 268 12.05 -29.31 11.82
N ILE A 269 10.77 -28.98 11.64
CA ILE A 269 10.34 -27.78 10.94
C ILE A 269 11.01 -26.59 11.64
N ASN A 270 11.87 -25.86 10.92
CA ASN A 270 12.64 -24.77 11.47
C ASN A 270 11.68 -23.60 11.75
N ILE A 271 11.31 -23.40 13.01
CA ILE A 271 10.31 -22.40 13.45
C ILE A 271 10.80 -20.96 13.14
N GLU A 272 12.11 -20.75 12.99
CA GLU A 272 12.68 -19.45 12.65
C GLU A 272 12.39 -19.02 11.20
N GLU A 273 12.42 -19.93 10.22
CA GLU A 273 11.98 -19.67 8.83
C GLU A 273 10.45 -19.47 8.72
N LEU A 274 9.69 -19.82 9.77
CA LEU A 274 8.25 -19.57 9.78
C LEU A 274 7.88 -18.09 9.96
N LEU A 275 8.80 -17.26 10.48
CA LEU A 275 8.53 -15.93 11.01
C LEU A 275 8.90 -14.77 10.06
N GLU A 276 9.56 -15.03 8.93
CA GLU A 276 10.02 -13.95 8.03
C GLU A 276 8.94 -13.38 7.11
N VAL A 277 7.81 -14.09 6.92
CA VAL A 277 6.73 -13.67 6.02
C VAL A 277 5.42 -13.60 6.79
N SER A 278 4.76 -12.44 6.74
CA SER A 278 3.45 -12.19 7.32
C SER A 278 2.31 -12.52 6.33
N VAL A 279 1.08 -12.56 6.85
CA VAL A 279 -0.11 -12.95 6.07
C VAL A 279 -0.48 -11.95 4.97
N PHE A 280 -0.14 -10.67 5.12
CA PHE A 280 -0.47 -9.63 4.13
C PHE A 280 0.68 -9.30 3.18
N ASP A 281 1.87 -9.87 3.33
CA ASP A 281 3.07 -9.47 2.55
C ASP A 281 2.90 -9.63 1.05
N GLU A 282 2.26 -10.71 0.60
CA GLU A 282 1.99 -10.94 -0.82
C GLU A 282 1.02 -9.88 -1.37
N VAL A 283 -0.04 -9.58 -0.62
CA VAL A 283 -1.03 -8.55 -0.98
C VAL A 283 -0.38 -7.17 -1.01
N ILE A 284 0.40 -6.83 0.02
CA ILE A 284 1.20 -5.60 0.10
C ILE A 284 2.10 -5.49 -1.15
N GLY A 285 2.78 -6.56 -1.52
CA GLY A 285 3.61 -6.61 -2.74
C GLY A 285 2.83 -6.27 -4.01
N PHE A 286 1.61 -6.80 -4.17
CA PHE A 286 0.77 -6.48 -5.33
C PHE A 286 0.29 -5.02 -5.34
N TYR A 287 -0.06 -4.46 -4.19
CA TYR A 287 -0.44 -3.04 -4.08
C TYR A 287 0.76 -2.10 -4.32
N GLN A 288 1.93 -2.41 -3.76
CA GLN A 288 3.16 -1.65 -3.97
C GLN A 288 3.63 -1.68 -5.42
N HIS A 289 3.54 -2.83 -6.09
CA HIS A 289 3.85 -2.93 -7.52
C HIS A 289 2.92 -2.03 -8.35
N MET A 290 1.61 -2.11 -8.11
CA MET A 290 0.64 -1.24 -8.78
C MET A 290 0.91 0.24 -8.51
N GLN A 291 1.23 0.62 -7.26
CA GLN A 291 1.60 1.99 -6.93
C GLN A 291 2.78 2.48 -7.77
N ASN A 292 3.84 1.69 -7.87
CA ASN A 292 5.02 2.07 -8.63
C ASN A 292 4.71 2.22 -10.13
N ASP A 293 3.87 1.35 -10.69
CA ASP A 293 3.46 1.45 -12.10
C ASP A 293 2.63 2.72 -12.38
N LEU A 294 1.70 3.07 -11.47
CA LEU A 294 0.90 4.29 -11.59
C LEU A 294 1.76 5.54 -11.42
N LEU A 295 2.69 5.54 -10.47
CA LEU A 295 3.65 6.64 -10.28
C LEU A 295 4.54 6.83 -11.51
N GLN A 296 5.09 5.73 -12.06
CA GLN A 296 5.90 5.79 -13.28
C GLN A 296 5.10 6.36 -14.45
N THR A 297 3.87 5.90 -14.63
CA THR A 297 2.99 6.37 -15.71
C THR A 297 2.69 7.87 -15.59
N MET A 298 2.45 8.36 -14.37
CA MET A 298 2.27 9.78 -14.09
C MET A 298 3.56 10.58 -14.36
N CYS A 299 4.71 10.07 -13.94
CA CYS A 299 6.01 10.71 -14.20
C CYS A 299 6.26 10.83 -15.71
N ASP A 300 6.09 9.75 -16.46
CA ASP A 300 6.26 9.72 -17.92
C ASP A 300 5.36 10.75 -18.61
N ARG A 301 4.12 10.89 -18.12
CA ARG A 301 3.16 11.88 -18.64
C ARG A 301 3.63 13.31 -18.40
N VAL A 302 3.99 13.64 -17.16
CA VAL A 302 4.50 14.97 -16.79
C VAL A 302 5.76 15.29 -17.61
N MET A 303 6.66 14.32 -17.75
CA MET A 303 7.87 14.47 -18.56
C MET A 303 7.56 14.65 -20.04
N LEU A 304 6.54 13.99 -20.59
CA LEU A 304 6.09 14.21 -21.97
C LEU A 304 5.67 15.66 -22.20
N ASP A 305 4.89 16.23 -21.28
CA ASP A 305 4.44 17.62 -21.37
C ASP A 305 5.61 18.60 -21.24
N ILE A 306 6.54 18.35 -20.31
CA ILE A 306 7.76 19.16 -20.17
C ILE A 306 8.60 19.11 -21.46
N LYS A 307 8.81 17.91 -22.02
CA LYS A 307 9.55 17.70 -23.30
C LYS A 307 8.86 18.39 -24.49
N ALA A 308 7.53 18.47 -24.49
CA ALA A 308 6.78 19.18 -25.51
C ALA A 308 6.99 20.70 -25.40
N LYS A 309 6.99 21.24 -24.18
CA LYS A 309 7.11 22.67 -23.89
C LYS A 309 8.55 23.19 -23.91
N SER A 310 9.55 22.32 -23.78
CA SER A 310 10.98 22.67 -23.89
C SER A 310 11.45 22.95 -25.32
N ARG A 311 10.62 22.72 -26.35
CA ARG A 311 11.02 22.86 -27.77
C ARG A 311 11.70 24.21 -28.11
N PRO A 312 11.23 25.37 -27.62
CA PRO A 312 11.91 26.64 -27.86
C PRO A 312 13.29 26.69 -27.19
N PHE A 313 13.38 26.26 -25.92
CA PHE A 313 14.62 26.24 -25.13
C PHE A 313 15.72 25.40 -25.77
N ARG A 314 15.37 24.24 -26.33
CA ARG A 314 16.31 23.36 -27.04
C ARG A 314 16.95 24.00 -28.28
N LYS A 315 16.24 24.94 -28.92
CA LYS A 315 16.64 25.61 -30.17
C LYS A 315 17.19 27.01 -29.95
N GLU A 316 17.40 27.39 -28.69
CA GLU A 316 17.95 28.69 -28.33
C GLU A 316 19.35 28.86 -28.93
N LYS A 317 19.70 30.09 -29.33
CA LYS A 317 20.96 30.35 -30.05
C LYS A 317 22.14 30.53 -29.10
N TRP A 318 22.39 29.53 -28.26
CA TRP A 318 23.46 29.50 -27.25
C TRP A 318 24.85 29.86 -27.81
N PHE A 319 25.10 29.51 -29.06
CA PHE A 319 26.38 29.69 -29.72
C PHE A 319 26.74 31.15 -30.05
N CYS A 320 25.75 32.05 -30.08
CA CYS A 320 25.94 33.47 -30.44
C CYS A 320 25.39 34.44 -29.39
N MET A 321 25.15 33.99 -28.17
CA MET A 321 24.74 34.88 -27.08
C MET A 321 25.90 35.80 -26.66
N PRO A 322 25.63 37.11 -26.44
CA PRO A 322 26.64 38.07 -26.02
C PRO A 322 27.08 37.82 -24.58
N VAL A 323 28.33 38.15 -24.27
CA VAL A 323 28.82 38.16 -22.88
C VAL A 323 28.28 39.41 -22.19
N LEU A 324 27.59 39.23 -21.06
CA LEU A 324 27.15 40.33 -20.21
C LEU A 324 28.20 40.58 -19.12
N GLU A 325 28.77 41.79 -19.10
CA GLU A 325 29.78 42.17 -18.10
C GLU A 325 29.18 42.29 -16.69
N ASP A 326 27.97 42.84 -16.58
CA ASP A 326 27.24 42.88 -15.31
C ASP A 326 26.25 41.71 -15.20
N LYS A 327 26.65 40.71 -14.41
CA LYS A 327 25.83 39.52 -14.12
C LYS A 327 24.51 39.84 -13.40
N LYS A 328 24.34 41.05 -12.83
CA LYS A 328 23.08 41.46 -12.20
C LYS A 328 21.98 41.78 -13.22
N LEU A 329 22.35 42.05 -14.47
CA LEU A 329 21.41 42.33 -15.56
C LEU A 329 20.92 41.06 -16.26
N MET A 330 21.38 39.89 -15.83
CA MET A 330 20.93 38.63 -16.40
C MET A 330 19.48 38.36 -16.03
N GLU A 331 18.69 38.06 -17.05
CA GLU A 331 17.29 37.66 -16.93
C GLU A 331 17.12 36.24 -17.44
N ILE A 332 15.99 35.62 -17.12
CA ILE A 332 15.67 34.29 -17.59
C ILE A 332 15.52 34.26 -19.12
N SER A 333 16.03 33.21 -19.77
CA SER A 333 15.78 33.01 -21.20
C SER A 333 14.27 32.84 -21.46
N LEU A 334 13.68 33.71 -22.29
CA LEU A 334 12.25 33.65 -22.62
C LEU A 334 11.83 32.30 -23.22
N SER A 335 12.75 31.61 -23.90
CA SER A 335 12.53 30.28 -24.45
C SER A 335 12.39 29.18 -23.38
N ALA A 336 12.88 29.41 -22.16
CA ALA A 336 12.75 28.51 -21.01
C ALA A 336 11.39 28.61 -20.33
N TYR A 337 10.71 29.76 -20.44
CA TYR A 337 9.47 30.06 -19.71
C TYR A 337 8.40 28.96 -19.86
N PRO A 338 8.03 28.50 -21.08
CA PRO A 338 6.97 27.48 -21.22
C PRO A 338 7.31 26.15 -20.55
N MET A 339 8.59 25.78 -20.49
CA MET A 339 9.05 24.56 -19.84
C MET A 339 8.97 24.70 -18.32
N LEU A 340 9.48 25.80 -17.77
CA LEU A 340 9.51 26.06 -16.34
C LEU A 340 8.11 26.26 -15.74
N GLU A 341 7.22 26.93 -16.48
CA GLU A 341 5.81 27.08 -16.10
C GLU A 341 5.12 25.73 -15.93
N VAL A 342 5.31 24.80 -16.88
CA VAL A 342 4.72 23.46 -16.80
C VAL A 342 5.36 22.60 -15.70
N ILE A 343 6.66 22.71 -15.46
CA ILE A 343 7.31 22.04 -14.32
C ILE A 343 6.67 22.54 -13.01
N ASN A 344 6.57 23.85 -12.85
CA ASN A 344 6.08 24.46 -11.62
C ASN A 344 4.60 24.12 -11.35
N SER A 345 3.74 24.26 -12.37
CA SER A 345 2.31 23.95 -12.22
C SER A 345 2.07 22.46 -11.97
N SER A 346 2.79 21.58 -12.66
CA SER A 346 2.67 20.13 -12.45
C SER A 346 3.09 19.73 -11.04
N LEU A 347 4.23 20.24 -10.55
CA LEU A 347 4.71 19.94 -9.19
C LEU A 347 3.75 20.49 -8.13
N HIS A 348 3.19 21.68 -8.32
CA HIS A 348 2.19 22.23 -7.42
C HIS A 348 0.94 21.35 -7.34
N SER A 349 0.37 20.98 -8.49
CA SER A 349 -0.80 20.10 -8.53
C SER A 349 -0.51 18.72 -7.91
N LEU A 350 0.67 18.15 -8.16
CA LEU A 350 1.06 16.88 -7.53
C LEU A 350 1.24 17.02 -6.01
N GLN A 351 1.76 18.15 -5.53
CA GLN A 351 1.90 18.42 -4.09
C GLN A 351 0.54 18.52 -3.40
N GLU A 352 -0.45 19.15 -4.04
CA GLU A 352 -1.79 19.31 -3.48
C GLU A 352 -2.61 18.01 -3.47
N LEU A 353 -2.31 17.09 -4.40
CA LEU A 353 -3.14 15.91 -4.64
C LEU A 353 -2.54 14.60 -4.11
N LEU A 354 -1.22 14.53 -3.89
CA LEU A 354 -0.55 13.30 -3.46
C LEU A 354 -0.18 13.32 -1.98
N ALA A 355 -0.26 12.16 -1.35
CA ALA A 355 0.38 11.90 -0.07
C ALA A 355 1.87 12.28 -0.14
N LYS A 356 2.39 12.92 0.91
CA LYS A 356 3.77 13.45 0.97
C LYS A 356 4.85 12.43 0.62
N PRO A 357 4.79 11.15 1.04
CA PRO A 357 5.77 10.15 0.61
C PRO A 357 5.73 9.88 -0.89
N LEU A 358 4.54 9.88 -1.50
CA LEU A 358 4.36 9.68 -2.95
C LEU A 358 4.85 10.90 -3.72
N PHE A 359 4.46 12.11 -3.29
CA PHE A 359 4.94 13.35 -3.88
C PHE A 359 6.48 13.42 -3.82
N THR A 360 7.07 13.01 -2.70
CA THR A 360 8.53 12.98 -2.53
C THR A 360 9.22 12.10 -3.56
N LYS A 361 8.70 10.88 -3.78
CA LYS A 361 9.20 9.99 -4.83
C LYS A 361 9.02 10.62 -6.21
N MET A 362 7.85 11.19 -6.47
CA MET A 362 7.48 11.76 -7.77
C MET A 362 8.39 12.93 -8.17
N TRP A 363 8.55 13.95 -7.33
CA TRP A 363 9.38 15.11 -7.70
C TRP A 363 10.86 14.73 -7.84
N GLN A 364 11.36 13.79 -7.03
CA GLN A 364 12.74 13.29 -7.14
C GLN A 364 12.95 12.59 -8.47
N GLN A 365 12.00 11.76 -8.88
CA GLN A 365 12.04 11.08 -10.17
C GLN A 365 12.01 12.08 -11.33
N ILE A 366 11.08 13.04 -11.31
CA ILE A 366 11.00 14.11 -12.32
C ILE A 366 12.33 14.89 -12.38
N ALA A 367 12.94 15.22 -11.25
CA ALA A 367 14.23 15.92 -11.22
C ALA A 367 15.36 15.11 -11.87
N VAL A 368 15.43 13.80 -11.58
CA VAL A 368 16.42 12.90 -12.20
C VAL A 368 16.21 12.78 -13.70
N GLU A 369 14.96 12.61 -14.16
CA GLU A 369 14.64 12.53 -15.58
C GLU A 369 14.92 13.86 -16.30
N LEU A 370 14.64 15.02 -15.68
CA LEU A 370 14.99 16.32 -16.22
C LEU A 370 16.50 16.53 -16.31
N ASN A 371 17.25 16.07 -15.31
CA ASN A 371 18.70 16.13 -15.31
C ASN A 371 19.30 15.40 -16.52
N ILE A 372 18.80 14.20 -16.82
CA ILE A 372 19.21 13.42 -18.00
C ILE A 372 18.74 14.11 -19.28
N TYR A 373 17.46 14.50 -19.34
CA TYR A 373 16.85 15.08 -20.51
C TYR A 373 17.53 16.38 -20.97
N ILE A 374 17.72 17.35 -20.07
CA ILE A 374 18.37 18.62 -20.42
C ILE A 374 19.84 18.39 -20.82
N PHE A 375 20.51 17.45 -20.16
CA PHE A 375 21.86 17.06 -20.53
C PHE A 375 21.91 16.54 -21.98
N GLU A 376 21.07 15.57 -22.34
CA GLU A 376 21.08 14.93 -23.66
C GLU A 376 20.56 15.84 -24.78
N GLU A 377 19.55 16.65 -24.51
CA GLU A 377 18.75 17.33 -25.54
C GLU A 377 19.02 18.83 -25.65
N VAL A 378 19.66 19.43 -24.64
CA VAL A 378 20.09 20.84 -24.67
C VAL A 378 21.61 20.90 -24.72
N ILE A 379 22.28 20.35 -23.71
CA ILE A 379 23.74 20.47 -23.57
C ILE A 379 24.42 19.72 -24.72
N LEU A 380 24.09 18.44 -24.91
CA LEU A 380 24.79 17.62 -25.89
C LEU A 380 24.45 17.97 -27.37
N GLN A 381 23.35 18.68 -27.62
CA GLN A 381 22.90 19.02 -28.97
C GLN A 381 23.28 20.43 -29.43
N ASN A 382 23.83 21.27 -28.55
CA ASN A 382 24.13 22.66 -28.85
C ASN A 382 25.62 22.98 -28.68
N SER A 383 26.04 24.09 -29.28
CA SER A 383 27.33 24.72 -29.01
C SER A 383 27.12 26.02 -28.24
N PHE A 384 28.08 26.39 -27.42
CA PHE A 384 27.96 27.49 -26.46
C PHE A 384 29.08 28.52 -26.69
N SER A 385 28.70 29.80 -26.80
CA SER A 385 29.61 30.92 -26.54
C SER A 385 29.83 31.07 -25.03
N GLU A 386 30.78 31.90 -24.62
CA GLU A 386 30.94 32.28 -23.20
C GLU A 386 29.65 32.88 -22.62
N GLY A 387 29.00 33.77 -23.38
CA GLY A 387 27.72 34.36 -23.00
C GLY A 387 26.61 33.31 -22.87
N GLY A 388 26.55 32.37 -23.82
CA GLY A 388 25.55 31.29 -23.79
C GLY A 388 25.76 30.31 -22.65
N ALA A 389 27.02 29.95 -22.35
CA ALA A 389 27.36 29.11 -21.21
C ALA A 389 27.00 29.79 -19.87
N ALA A 390 27.23 31.10 -19.77
CA ALA A 390 26.85 31.87 -18.60
C ALA A 390 25.32 31.98 -18.46
N GLN A 391 24.60 32.24 -19.56
CA GLN A 391 23.13 32.32 -19.58
C GLN A 391 22.49 30.97 -19.20
N PHE A 392 22.98 29.87 -19.79
CA PHE A 392 22.50 28.54 -19.42
C PHE A 392 22.72 28.25 -17.94
N HIS A 393 23.90 28.59 -17.40
CA HIS A 393 24.17 28.45 -15.97
C HIS A 393 23.21 29.28 -15.10
N PHE A 394 22.88 30.51 -15.52
CA PHE A 394 21.90 31.35 -14.85
C PHE A 394 20.50 30.73 -14.88
N ASP A 395 20.04 30.28 -16.05
CA ASP A 395 18.73 29.63 -16.21
C ASP A 395 18.60 28.39 -15.29
N MET A 396 19.66 27.59 -15.16
CA MET A 396 19.64 26.41 -14.27
C MET A 396 19.68 26.79 -12.79
N THR A 397 20.65 27.61 -12.38
CA THR A 397 20.91 27.89 -10.96
C THR A 397 19.95 28.87 -10.31
N ARG A 398 19.41 29.82 -11.09
CA ARG A 398 18.53 30.88 -10.59
C ARG A 398 17.05 30.64 -10.89
N ASN A 399 16.72 29.68 -11.74
CA ASN A 399 15.32 29.44 -12.14
C ASN A 399 14.92 27.97 -12.00
N LEU A 400 15.59 27.03 -12.70
CA LEU A 400 15.20 25.61 -12.63
C LEU A 400 15.38 25.00 -11.23
N PHE A 401 16.59 25.10 -10.65
CA PHE A 401 16.86 24.47 -9.35
C PHE A 401 16.00 25.05 -8.22
N PRO A 402 15.76 26.38 -8.13
CA PRO A 402 14.88 26.95 -7.13
C PRO A 402 13.44 26.43 -7.13
N ILE A 403 12.88 25.99 -8.28
CA ILE A 403 11.55 25.35 -8.31
C ILE A 403 11.54 24.11 -7.39
N PHE A 404 12.60 23.31 -7.41
CA PHE A 404 12.76 22.15 -6.54
C PHE A 404 13.26 22.53 -5.13
N GLY A 405 13.81 23.73 -4.96
CA GLY A 405 14.25 24.28 -3.67
C GLY A 405 13.11 24.45 -2.65
N ILE A 406 11.85 24.44 -3.11
CA ILE A 406 10.65 24.40 -2.27
C ILE A 406 10.57 23.06 -1.51
N TYR A 407 11.06 21.97 -2.11
CA TYR A 407 10.88 20.59 -1.63
C TYR A 407 12.16 19.98 -1.05
N THR A 408 13.32 20.57 -1.34
CA THR A 408 14.61 20.09 -0.83
C THR A 408 15.58 21.23 -0.58
N THR A 409 16.46 21.08 0.42
CA THR A 409 17.47 22.09 0.78
C THR A 409 18.65 22.14 -0.19
N LYS A 410 18.83 21.11 -1.01
CA LYS A 410 19.95 20.98 -1.97
C LYS A 410 19.45 20.48 -3.33
N PRO A 411 18.65 21.27 -4.07
CA PRO A 411 18.07 20.85 -5.35
C PRO A 411 19.13 20.42 -6.37
N GLU A 412 20.29 21.08 -6.39
CA GLU A 412 21.41 20.79 -7.27
C GLU A 412 21.93 19.34 -7.20
N ASN A 413 21.68 18.62 -6.10
CA ASN A 413 22.08 17.22 -5.96
C ASN A 413 21.27 16.27 -6.85
N HIS A 414 20.11 16.68 -7.35
CA HIS A 414 19.30 15.91 -8.30
C HIS A 414 19.67 16.23 -9.75
N PHE A 415 20.41 17.34 -9.98
CA PHE A 415 20.79 17.84 -11.30
C PHE A 415 22.29 17.72 -11.57
N LYS A 416 22.89 16.58 -11.20
CA LYS A 416 24.34 16.41 -11.20
C LYS A 416 24.99 16.56 -12.59
N LEU A 417 24.35 16.02 -13.64
CA LEU A 417 24.87 16.11 -15.01
C LEU A 417 24.83 17.55 -15.51
N ILE A 418 23.73 18.26 -15.26
CA ILE A 418 23.59 19.68 -15.61
C ILE A 418 24.62 20.52 -14.86
N ARG A 419 24.75 20.31 -13.55
CA ARG A 419 25.68 21.04 -12.69
C ARG A 419 27.12 20.88 -13.15
N ASP A 420 27.55 19.62 -13.34
CA ASP A 420 28.90 19.30 -13.76
C ASP A 420 29.18 19.84 -15.18
N SER A 421 28.18 19.79 -16.07
CA SER A 421 28.28 20.39 -17.42
C SER A 421 28.43 21.91 -17.36
N CYS A 422 27.70 22.59 -16.46
CA CYS A 422 27.83 24.03 -16.26
C CYS A 422 29.25 24.42 -15.84
N VAL A 423 29.90 23.62 -14.99
CA VAL A 423 31.30 23.83 -14.59
C VAL A 423 32.19 23.80 -15.83
N LEU A 424 32.10 22.74 -16.64
CA LEU A 424 32.96 22.56 -17.82
C LEU A 424 32.73 23.63 -18.91
N LEU A 425 31.47 24.00 -19.17
CA LEU A 425 31.12 25.04 -20.15
C LEU A 425 31.66 26.42 -19.75
N ASN A 426 31.76 26.71 -18.45
CA ASN A 426 32.18 28.00 -17.91
C ASN A 426 33.66 28.06 -17.46
N LEU A 427 34.47 27.00 -17.66
CA LEU A 427 35.92 27.10 -17.38
C LEU A 427 36.57 28.19 -18.25
N SER A 428 37.65 28.84 -17.80
CA SER A 428 38.41 29.72 -18.69
C SER A 428 39.16 28.93 -19.77
N SER A 429 39.56 29.59 -20.86
CA SER A 429 40.11 28.94 -22.06
C SER A 429 41.33 28.04 -21.77
N ALA A 430 42.31 28.53 -21.00
CA ALA A 430 43.52 27.78 -20.71
C ALA A 430 43.30 26.50 -19.88
N PRO A 431 42.58 26.52 -18.73
CA PRO A 431 42.20 25.30 -18.01
C PRO A 431 41.38 24.33 -18.85
N ALA A 432 40.48 24.82 -19.70
CA ALA A 432 39.67 23.98 -20.58
C ALA A 432 40.52 23.23 -21.62
N MET A 433 41.52 23.90 -22.21
CA MET A 433 42.45 23.28 -23.15
C MET A 433 43.31 22.20 -22.47
N LEU A 434 43.88 22.51 -21.30
CA LEU A 434 44.69 21.56 -20.52
C LEU A 434 43.87 20.34 -20.10
N LEU A 435 42.65 20.53 -19.61
CA LEU A 435 41.76 19.45 -19.26
C LEU A 435 41.44 18.58 -20.49
N ARG A 436 41.16 19.20 -21.64
CA ARG A 436 40.88 18.48 -22.89
C ARG A 436 42.05 17.61 -23.35
N GLU A 437 43.28 18.11 -23.26
CA GLU A 437 44.48 17.34 -23.59
C GLU A 437 44.68 16.18 -22.61
N THR A 438 44.54 16.45 -21.31
CA THR A 438 44.67 15.45 -20.24
C THR A 438 43.68 14.29 -20.44
N LEU A 439 42.41 14.61 -20.74
CA LEU A 439 41.37 13.60 -20.94
C LEU A 439 41.55 12.80 -22.25
N LYS A 440 42.13 13.39 -23.31
CA LYS A 440 42.41 12.68 -24.57
C LYS A 440 43.48 11.58 -24.41
N HIS A 441 44.40 11.77 -23.47
CA HIS A 441 45.49 10.84 -23.20
C HIS A 441 45.16 9.81 -22.11
N GLN A 442 43.95 9.86 -21.55
CA GLN A 442 43.50 8.93 -20.51
C GLN A 442 42.94 7.65 -21.16
N GLU A 443 43.61 6.52 -20.98
CA GLU A 443 43.14 5.22 -21.49
C GLU A 443 42.02 4.64 -20.60
N GLY A 444 40.88 4.31 -21.20
CA GLY A 444 39.76 3.62 -20.54
C GLY A 444 38.51 4.49 -20.36
N PHE A 445 37.41 4.08 -20.99
CA PHE A 445 36.12 4.80 -21.04
C PHE A 445 35.44 4.99 -19.67
N ASP A 446 35.75 4.15 -18.68
CA ASP A 446 35.06 4.08 -17.38
C ASP A 446 35.92 4.46 -16.16
N SER A 447 37.15 4.97 -16.35
CA SER A 447 37.99 5.38 -15.22
C SER A 447 37.59 6.76 -14.70
N LYS A 448 37.39 6.88 -13.37
CA LYS A 448 37.24 8.18 -12.70
C LYS A 448 38.47 9.04 -12.99
N SER A 449 38.26 10.29 -13.40
CA SER A 449 39.36 11.22 -13.71
C SER A 449 39.64 12.12 -12.51
N SER A 450 40.83 11.99 -11.91
CA SER A 450 41.31 12.89 -10.85
C SER A 450 41.21 14.36 -11.29
N ALA A 451 41.48 14.65 -12.57
CA ALA A 451 41.41 15.99 -13.13
C ALA A 451 39.98 16.56 -13.16
N LEU A 452 38.95 15.72 -13.33
CA LEU A 452 37.55 16.14 -13.23
C LEU A 452 37.15 16.35 -11.77
N GLU A 453 37.56 15.46 -10.87
CA GLU A 453 37.25 15.56 -9.44
C GLU A 453 37.84 16.83 -8.81
N GLU A 454 39.07 17.22 -9.20
CA GLU A 454 39.70 18.48 -8.78
C GLU A 454 38.90 19.73 -9.17
N LEU A 455 38.11 19.65 -10.25
CA LEU A 455 37.23 20.71 -10.70
C LEU A 455 35.80 20.60 -10.12
N GLY A 456 35.56 19.64 -9.24
CA GLY A 456 34.24 19.38 -8.67
C GLY A 456 33.27 18.68 -9.62
N VAL A 457 33.77 18.04 -10.67
CA VAL A 457 33.01 17.25 -11.63
C VAL A 457 33.12 15.77 -11.26
N TYR A 458 32.00 15.16 -10.88
CA TYR A 458 31.97 13.82 -10.29
C TYR A 458 31.05 12.84 -11.04
N SER A 459 30.12 13.35 -11.84
CA SER A 459 29.05 12.57 -12.46
C SER A 459 29.25 12.35 -13.95
N LEU A 460 30.13 13.11 -14.60
CA LEU A 460 30.44 12.97 -16.02
C LEU A 460 31.59 12.00 -16.23
N SER A 461 31.47 11.13 -17.23
CA SER A 461 32.60 10.32 -17.70
C SER A 461 33.62 11.18 -18.45
N PRO A 462 34.89 10.73 -18.60
CA PRO A 462 35.87 11.41 -19.43
C PRO A 462 35.40 11.66 -20.87
N SER A 463 34.67 10.71 -21.46
CA SER A 463 34.13 10.82 -22.82
C SER A 463 33.03 11.89 -22.91
N GLN A 464 32.11 11.95 -21.93
CA GLN A 464 31.09 12.98 -21.86
C GLN A 464 31.71 14.37 -21.65
N ALA A 465 32.70 14.49 -20.77
CA ALA A 465 33.42 15.73 -20.53
C ALA A 465 34.14 16.24 -21.80
N LEU A 466 34.76 15.35 -22.58
CA LEU A 466 35.37 15.70 -23.86
C LEU A 466 34.36 16.24 -24.89
N ILE A 467 33.14 15.67 -24.93
CA ILE A 467 32.07 16.16 -25.80
C ILE A 467 31.66 17.58 -25.39
N ILE A 468 31.42 17.81 -24.09
CA ILE A 468 31.04 19.14 -23.57
C ILE A 468 32.14 20.17 -23.85
N LEU A 469 33.41 19.82 -23.63
CA LEU A 469 34.54 20.71 -23.94
C LEU A 469 34.62 21.02 -25.44
N SER A 470 34.20 20.11 -26.31
CA SER A 470 34.16 20.34 -27.76
C SER A 470 32.99 21.21 -28.22
N GLN A 471 31.92 21.31 -27.43
CA GLN A 471 30.77 22.17 -27.70
C GLN A 471 31.04 23.65 -27.40
N ARG A 472 32.17 23.97 -26.80
CA ARG A 472 32.58 25.34 -26.52
C ARG A 472 33.15 25.99 -27.77
N ASN A 473 32.61 27.14 -28.16
CA ASN A 473 33.04 27.87 -29.37
C ASN A 473 34.40 28.58 -29.23
N HIS A 474 35.13 28.38 -28.13
CA HIS A 474 36.42 29.00 -27.87
C HIS A 474 37.59 28.41 -28.68
N THR A 475 37.33 27.50 -29.63
CA THR A 475 38.36 26.87 -30.46
C THR A 475 38.56 27.53 -31.83
N SER A 476 38.32 28.85 -31.94
CA SER A 476 38.86 29.64 -33.06
C SER A 476 39.84 30.69 -32.53
N LEU A 477 41.05 30.22 -32.24
CA LEU A 477 42.27 31.00 -32.37
C LEU A 477 43.04 30.44 -33.57
#